data_AF-A0A2V5SPR9-F1
#
_entry.id   AF-A0A2V5SPR9-F1
#
_cell.length_a   1.000
_cell.length_b   1.000
_cell.length_c   1.000
_cell.angle_alpha   90.00
_cell.angle_beta   90.00
_cell.angle_gamma   90.00
#
_symmetry.space_group_name_H-M   'P 1'
#
loop_
_entity.id
_entity.type
_entity.pdbx_description
1 polymer ?
#
loop_
_entity_poly.entity_id
_entity_poly.type
_entity_poly.pdbx_seq_one_letter_code
_entity_poly.pdbx_strand_id
1 'polypeptide(L)'
;MLMNNGATVYNGRRAVDRTLAAMQEMERYCAAHPNSPVAIRHPRLSLRGRTFVALLGPSIEEGIAGFGDTVSAALRAFDLQYSRSLMPADKE
;
A
#
# COMPACT_ATOMS: atom_id res chain seq x y z
N MET A 1 14.69 8.78 -44.39
CA MET A 1 15.00 7.87 -43.26
C MET A 1 13.74 7.73 -42.42
N LEU A 2 13.08 6.58 -42.49
CA LEU A 2 11.89 6.26 -41.70
C LEU A 2 12.37 5.57 -40.42
N MET A 3 12.31 6.26 -39.28
CA MET A 3 12.58 5.65 -37.98
C MET A 3 11.27 5.07 -37.42
N ASN A 4 11.14 3.74 -37.50
CA ASN A 4 10.32 2.96 -36.59
C ASN A 4 10.85 3.13 -35.15
N ASN A 5 9.99 3.05 -34.14
CA ASN A 5 10.29 2.34 -32.87
C ASN A 5 9.06 2.20 -31.95
N GLY A 6 8.43 1.02 -32.02
CA GLY A 6 8.30 0.14 -30.85
C GLY A 6 7.41 0.54 -29.68
N ALA A 7 6.10 0.30 -29.83
CA ALA A 7 5.24 -0.35 -28.85
C ALA A 7 5.40 0.00 -27.34
N THR A 8 4.56 0.92 -26.88
CA THR A 8 4.18 1.22 -25.49
C THR A 8 3.42 0.07 -24.79
N VAL A 9 3.93 -1.16 -24.79
CA VAL A 9 3.19 -2.35 -24.28
C VAL A 9 3.88 -3.08 -23.11
N TYR A 10 4.98 -2.55 -22.57
CA TYR A 10 5.71 -3.23 -21.48
C TYR A 10 5.31 -2.86 -20.03
N ASN A 11 4.37 -1.93 -19.82
CA ASN A 11 4.00 -1.49 -18.46
C ASN A 11 2.81 -2.24 -17.85
N GLY A 12 1.91 -2.80 -18.67
CA GLY A 12 0.70 -3.45 -18.17
C GLY A 12 1.01 -4.73 -17.39
N ARG A 13 1.68 -5.70 -18.02
CA ARG A 13 1.96 -7.03 -17.40
C ARG A 13 2.74 -6.94 -16.10
N ARG A 14 3.86 -6.20 -16.08
CA ARG A 14 4.67 -6.01 -14.87
C ARG A 14 3.91 -5.35 -13.71
N ALA A 15 2.95 -4.47 -14.00
CA ALA A 15 2.12 -3.85 -12.98
C ALA A 15 1.10 -4.85 -12.39
N VAL A 16 0.52 -5.73 -13.22
CA VAL A 16 -0.42 -6.77 -12.73
C VAL A 16 0.30 -7.81 -11.89
N ASP A 17 1.48 -8.27 -12.32
CA ASP A 17 2.30 -9.23 -11.57
C ASP A 17 2.71 -8.67 -10.20
N ARG A 18 3.07 -7.39 -10.12
CA ARG A 18 3.37 -6.72 -8.85
C ARG A 18 2.14 -6.55 -7.97
N THR A 19 0.99 -6.26 -8.57
CA THR A 19 -0.27 -6.14 -7.82
C THR A 19 -0.66 -7.48 -7.20
N LEU A 20 -0.52 -8.58 -7.95
CA LEU A 20 -0.81 -9.92 -7.44
C LEU A 20 0.16 -10.33 -6.33
N ALA A 21 1.47 -10.14 -6.52
CA ALA A 21 2.45 -10.39 -5.48
C ALA A 21 2.19 -9.54 -4.23
N ALA A 22 1.73 -8.31 -4.43
CA ALA A 22 1.40 -7.41 -3.33
C ALA A 22 0.17 -7.85 -2.53
N MET A 23 -0.88 -8.33 -3.22
CA MET A 23 -2.06 -8.90 -2.57
C MET A 23 -1.69 -10.15 -1.77
N GLN A 24 -0.89 -11.05 -2.34
CA GLN A 24 -0.41 -12.24 -1.63
C GLN A 24 0.43 -11.89 -0.40
N GLU A 25 1.30 -10.88 -0.49
CA GLU A 25 2.09 -10.42 0.66
C GLU A 25 1.19 -9.81 1.74
N MET A 26 0.17 -9.05 1.35
CA MET A 26 -0.81 -8.51 2.29
C MET A 26 -1.59 -9.61 3.00
N GLU A 27 -2.01 -10.66 2.29
CA GLU A 27 -2.65 -11.83 2.88
C GLU A 27 -1.73 -12.55 3.88
N ARG A 28 -0.45 -12.77 3.52
CA ARG A 28 0.53 -13.36 4.44
C ARG A 28 0.74 -12.50 5.69
N TYR A 29 0.83 -11.18 5.52
CA TYR A 29 0.99 -10.25 6.63
C TYR A 29 -0.24 -10.27 7.54
N CYS A 30 -1.45 -10.27 6.97
CA CYS A 30 -2.71 -10.39 7.70
C CYS A 30 -2.79 -11.71 8.48
N ALA A 31 -2.39 -12.83 7.86
CA ALA A 31 -2.34 -14.13 8.51
C ALA A 31 -1.30 -14.19 9.65
N ALA A 32 -0.16 -13.52 9.49
CA ALA A 32 0.87 -13.42 10.53
C ALA A 32 0.47 -12.47 11.67
N HIS A 33 -0.35 -11.47 11.38
CA HIS A 33 -0.76 -10.42 12.31
C HIS A 33 -2.28 -10.19 12.29
N PRO A 34 -3.09 -11.15 12.80
CA PRO A 34 -4.55 -11.07 12.74
C PRO A 34 -5.15 -9.90 13.52
N ASN A 35 -4.41 -9.37 14.51
CA ASN A 35 -4.83 -8.22 15.32
C ASN A 35 -4.26 -6.88 14.82
N SER A 36 -3.49 -6.86 13.72
CA SER A 36 -3.00 -5.60 13.16
C SER A 36 -4.17 -4.82 12.53
N PRO A 37 -4.17 -3.48 12.60
CA PRO A 37 -5.20 -2.68 11.95
C PRO A 37 -5.25 -2.88 10.43
N VAL A 38 -4.17 -3.31 9.79
CA VAL A 38 -4.22 -3.81 8.40
C VAL A 38 -5.21 -4.96 8.21
N ALA A 39 -5.20 -5.95 9.10
CA ALA A 39 -6.08 -7.12 9.05
C ALA A 39 -7.53 -6.75 9.35
N ILE A 40 -7.75 -5.78 10.23
CA ILE A 40 -9.09 -5.37 10.67
C ILE A 40 -9.73 -4.40 9.67
N ARG A 41 -8.95 -3.45 9.14
CA ARG A 41 -9.46 -2.33 8.33
C ARG A 41 -9.29 -2.53 6.84
N HIS A 42 -8.50 -3.50 6.41
CA HIS A 42 -8.21 -3.79 5.00
C HIS A 42 -7.92 -2.51 4.19
N PRO A 43 -6.82 -1.80 4.49
CA PRO A 43 -6.48 -0.57 3.78
C PRO A 43 -6.30 -0.86 2.29
N ARG A 44 -6.66 0.13 1.48
CA ARG A 44 -6.55 0.06 0.03
C ARG A 44 -5.08 0.19 -0.36
N LEU A 45 -4.50 -0.91 -0.83
CA LEU A 45 -3.12 -0.95 -1.30
C LEU A 45 -3.03 -0.48 -2.76
N SER A 46 -2.09 0.40 -3.07
CA SER A 46 -1.86 0.92 -4.42
C SER A 46 -0.37 1.13 -4.68
N LEU A 47 0.09 0.81 -5.88
CA LEU A 47 1.47 1.03 -6.31
C LEU A 47 1.55 2.35 -7.10
N ARG A 48 2.23 3.35 -6.52
CA ARG A 48 2.54 4.62 -7.19
C ARG A 48 4.00 4.61 -7.62
N GLY A 49 4.23 4.33 -8.91
CA GLY A 49 5.57 4.21 -9.47
C GLY A 49 6.33 3.01 -8.91
N ARG A 50 7.15 3.23 -7.86
CA ARG A 50 7.89 2.18 -7.14
C ARG A 50 7.50 2.06 -5.66
N THR A 51 6.62 2.93 -5.18
CA THR A 51 6.23 2.99 -3.77
C THR A 51 4.85 2.37 -3.59
N PHE A 52 4.75 1.43 -2.65
CA PHE A 52 3.48 0.90 -2.17
C PHE A 52 2.87 1.87 -1.17
N VAL A 53 1.57 2.12 -1.35
CA VAL A 53 0.78 3.02 -0.53
C VAL A 53 -0.39 2.23 0.02
N ALA A 54 -0.47 2.10 1.34
CA ALA A 54 -1.60 1.51 2.05
C ALA A 54 -2.44 2.65 2.62
N LEU A 55 -3.61 2.91 2.03
CA LEU A 55 -4.47 4.02 2.41
C LEU A 55 -5.76 3.51 3.06
N LEU A 56 -6.09 4.05 4.24
CA LEU A 56 -7.41 3.93 4.85
C LEU A 56 -8.05 5.31 4.98
N GLY A 57 -9.15 5.54 4.28
CA GLY A 57 -9.88 6.80 4.29
C GLY A 57 -10.13 7.36 2.88
N PRO A 58 -10.77 8.54 2.78
CA PRO A 58 -11.13 9.15 1.51
C PRO A 58 -9.90 9.61 0.71
N SER A 59 -8.88 10.12 1.39
CA SER A 59 -7.66 10.68 0.81
C SER A 59 -6.47 10.50 1.74
N ILE A 60 -5.24 10.64 1.23
CA ILE A 60 -4.01 10.60 2.06
C ILE A 60 -4.00 11.72 3.12
N GLU A 61 -4.57 12.89 2.79
CA GLU A 61 -4.58 14.06 3.67
C GLU A 61 -5.59 13.95 4.81
N GLU A 62 -6.72 13.27 4.57
CA GLU A 62 -7.81 13.11 5.54
C GLU A 62 -7.87 11.70 6.17
N GLY A 63 -7.06 10.78 5.64
CA GLY A 63 -7.00 9.38 6.04
C GLY A 63 -5.64 9.01 6.64
N ILE A 64 -5.43 7.71 6.82
CA ILE A 64 -4.19 7.15 7.34
C ILE A 64 -3.49 6.45 6.18
N ALA A 65 -2.26 6.84 5.89
CA ALA A 65 -1.51 6.34 4.75
C ALA A 65 -0.14 5.83 5.15
N GLY A 66 0.12 4.55 4.91
CA GLY A 66 1.44 3.95 5.02
C GLY A 66 2.15 3.91 3.68
N PHE A 67 3.44 4.24 3.67
CA PHE A 67 4.28 4.24 2.48
C PHE A 67 5.46 3.30 2.67
N GLY A 68 5.86 2.61 1.60
CA GLY A 68 7.07 1.79 1.62
C GLY A 68 7.48 1.28 0.24
N ASP A 69 8.76 0.93 0.09
CA ASP A 69 9.29 0.30 -1.13
C ASP A 69 8.84 -1.15 -1.31
N THR A 70 8.30 -1.76 -0.25
CA THR A 70 7.68 -3.09 -0.24
C THR A 70 6.30 -3.03 0.41
N VAL A 71 5.49 -4.06 0.17
CA VAL A 71 4.15 -4.15 0.76
C VAL A 71 4.22 -4.21 2.27
N SER A 72 5.04 -5.10 2.83
CA SER A 72 5.19 -5.21 4.29
C SER A 72 5.65 -3.91 4.94
N ALA A 73 6.52 -3.14 4.27
CA ALA A 73 6.95 -1.83 4.76
C ALA A 73 5.79 -0.82 4.76
N ALA A 74 5.01 -0.76 3.69
CA ALA A 74 3.83 0.11 3.61
C ALA A 74 2.76 -0.27 4.66
N LEU A 75 2.50 -1.57 4.83
CA LEU A 75 1.56 -2.09 5.82
C LEU A 75 2.03 -1.79 7.26
N ARG A 76 3.31 -2.00 7.57
CA ARG A 76 3.89 -1.65 8.87
C ARG A 76 3.82 -0.13 9.12
N ALA A 77 4.14 0.69 8.12
CA ALA A 77 4.04 2.15 8.25
C ALA A 77 2.61 2.59 8.51
N PHE A 78 1.64 1.93 7.87
CA PHE A 78 0.22 2.13 8.13
C PHE A 78 -0.17 1.73 9.56
N ASP A 79 0.22 0.54 10.03
CA ASP A 79 -0.05 0.08 11.40
C ASP A 79 0.45 1.09 12.45
N LEU A 80 1.67 1.61 12.25
CA LEU A 80 2.28 2.62 13.11
C LEU A 80 1.51 3.94 13.11
N GLN A 81 1.15 4.46 11.93
CA GLN A 81 0.33 5.68 11.87
C GLN A 81 -1.05 5.45 12.49
N TYR A 82 -1.67 4.30 12.23
CA TYR A 82 -2.99 3.97 12.76
C TYR A 82 -2.99 3.93 14.29
N SER A 83 -1.97 3.32 14.90
CA SER A 83 -1.81 3.34 16.36
C SER A 83 -1.60 4.75 16.90
N ARG A 84 -0.90 5.63 16.17
CA ARG A 84 -0.68 7.03 16.57
C ARG A 84 -1.95 7.86 16.45
N SER A 85 -2.77 7.62 15.42
CA SER A 85 -4.07 8.28 15.26
C SER A 85 -5.11 7.81 16.28
N LEU A 86 -4.99 6.56 16.75
CA LEU A 86 -5.83 6.00 17.81
C LEU A 86 -5.46 6.46 19.21
N MET A 87 -4.23 6.94 19.43
CA MET A 87 -3.90 7.67 20.65
C MET A 87 -4.47 9.07 20.47
N PRO A 88 -5.63 9.42 21.06
CA PRO A 88 -5.98 10.81 21.16
C PRO A 88 -4.82 11.47 21.90
N ALA A 89 -4.21 12.48 21.28
CA ALA A 89 -3.57 13.50 22.09
C ALA A 89 -4.70 14.01 22.98
N ASP A 90 -4.67 13.58 24.25
CA ASP A 90 -5.46 14.13 25.33
C ASP A 90 -5.30 15.64 25.23
N LYS A 91 -6.27 16.29 24.59
CA LYS A 91 -6.36 17.74 24.55
C LYS A 91 -7.04 18.09 25.85
N GLU A 92 -6.19 18.45 26.80
CA GLU A 92 -6.46 19.11 28.08
C GLU A 92 -7.55 20.20 27.98
#